data_AF-A0A956X8D1-F1
#
_entry.id   AF-A0A956X8D1-F1
#
_cell.length_a   1.000
_cell.length_b   1.000
_cell.length_c   1.000
_cell.angle_alpha   90.00
_cell.angle_beta   90.00
_cell.angle_gamma   90.00
#
_symmetry.space_group_name_H-M   'P 1'
#
loop_
_entity.id
_entity.type
_entity.pdbx_description
1 polymer ?
#
loop_
_entity_poly.entity_id
_entity_poly.type
_entity_poly.pdbx_seq_one_letter_code
_entity_poly.pdbx_strand_id
1 'polypeptide(L)' 'LLPTALEMPAMIVGHEEPPSPLNPLGIKGAGEAGAIPVGPLFAQAIEDALAHTGIEILEIPLSPSRLWSLVEDSRHE' A
#
# COMPACT_ATOMS: atom_id res chain seq x y z
N LEU A 1 -11.55 -8.61 6.36
CA LEU A 1 -10.60 -9.73 6.33
C LEU A 1 -9.47 -9.42 7.31
N LEU A 2 -8.96 -10.40 8.04
CA LEU A 2 -7.75 -10.25 8.85
C LEU A 2 -6.70 -11.22 8.31
N PRO A 3 -5.47 -10.76 8.00
CA PRO A 3 -4.43 -11.64 7.49
C PRO A 3 -3.96 -12.61 8.58
N THR A 4 -3.63 -13.83 8.18
CA THR A 4 -2.95 -14.82 9.02
C THR A 4 -1.45 -14.83 8.71
N ALA A 5 -0.70 -15.74 9.35
CA ALA A 5 0.72 -15.91 9.09
C ALA A 5 1.03 -16.32 7.63
N LEU A 6 0.07 -16.90 6.89
CA LEU A 6 0.27 -17.30 5.51
C LEU A 6 0.11 -16.15 4.51
N GLU A 7 -0.64 -15.10 4.86
CA GLU A 7 -0.81 -13.92 4.01
C GLU A 7 0.22 -12.82 4.28
N MET A 8 0.86 -12.83 5.46
CA MET A 8 1.82 -11.80 5.83
C MET A 8 3.18 -12.02 5.14
N PRO A 9 3.65 -11.08 4.29
CA PRO A 9 4.95 -11.20 3.67
C PRO A 9 6.08 -10.98 4.68
N ALA A 10 7.28 -11.47 4.36
CA ALA A 10 8.47 -11.11 5.12
C ALA A 10 8.74 -9.60 5.00
N MET A 11 8.95 -8.92 6.13
CA MET A 11 9.19 -7.48 6.17
C MET A 11 10.69 -7.18 6.23
N ILE A 12 11.15 -6.24 5.39
CA ILE A 12 12.48 -5.64 5.47
C ILE A 12 12.28 -4.21 5.99
N VAL A 13 13.00 -3.83 7.05
CA VAL A 13 12.85 -2.52 7.70
C VAL A 13 14.19 -1.78 7.68
N GLY A 14 14.18 -0.56 7.17
CA GLY A 14 15.28 0.39 7.25
C GLY A 14 14.88 1.61 8.08
N HIS A 15 15.87 2.39 8.53
CA HIS A 15 15.64 3.59 9.33
C HIS A 15 16.47 4.74 8.80
N GLU A 16 15.84 5.91 8.75
CA GLU A 16 16.49 7.20 8.56
C GLU A 16 16.09 8.08 9.75
N GLU A 17 17.05 8.80 10.34
CA GLU A 17 16.87 9.44 11.64
C GLU A 17 16.99 10.98 11.59
N PRO A 18 16.18 11.70 10.80
CA PRO A 18 16.17 13.16 10.86
C PRO A 18 15.50 13.62 12.18
N PRO A 19 16.22 14.26 13.12
CA PRO A 19 15.65 14.62 14.42
C PRO A 19 14.56 15.70 14.29
N SER A 20 13.62 15.72 15.23
CA SER A 20 12.62 16.79 15.32
C SER A 20 13.22 18.04 15.98
N PRO A 21 13.12 19.24 15.38
CA PRO A 21 13.53 20.48 16.05
C PRO A 21 12.51 20.94 17.11
N LEU A 22 11.35 20.27 17.21
CA LEU A 22 10.20 20.71 18.00
C LEU A 22 10.15 20.12 19.41
N ASN A 23 11.07 19.21 19.76
CA ASN A 23 11.18 18.70 21.12
C ASN A 23 12.64 18.45 21.51
N PRO A 24 13.00 18.59 22.81
CA PRO A 24 14.39 18.48 23.27
C PRO A 24 15.05 17.12 23.02
N LEU A 25 14.23 16.07 22.82
CA LEU A 25 14.71 14.72 22.61
C LEU A 25 14.90 14.38 21.11
N GLY A 26 14.48 15.25 20.19
CA GLY A 26 14.54 14.99 18.76
C GLY A 26 13.60 13.89 18.24
N ILE A 27 12.71 13.36 19.07
CA ILE A 27 11.89 12.17 18.74
C ILE A 27 10.67 12.50 17.89
N LYS A 28 10.18 11.50 17.15
CA LYS A 28 8.97 11.57 16.32
C LYS A 28 8.09 10.35 16.57
N GLY A 29 6.77 10.51 16.44
CA GLY A 29 5.83 9.39 16.48
C GLY A 29 5.88 8.59 15.18
N ALA A 30 5.80 7.26 15.28
CA ALA A 30 5.83 6.35 14.13
C ALA A 30 4.79 5.22 14.20
N GLY A 31 3.87 5.24 15.18
CA GLY A 31 2.92 4.15 15.42
C GLY A 31 2.02 3.82 14.23
N GLU A 32 1.69 4.83 13.41
CA GLU A 32 0.84 4.67 12.22
C GLU A 32 1.66 4.64 10.92
N ALA A 33 2.99 4.74 10.99
CA ALA A 33 3.86 4.82 9.81
C ALA A 33 3.78 3.56 8.93
N GLY A 34 3.44 2.42 9.52
CA GLY A 34 3.16 1.17 8.78
C GLY A 34 1.69 0.97 8.43
N ALA A 35 0.75 1.69 9.05
CA ALA A 35 -0.68 1.48 8.82
C ALA A 35 -1.22 2.38 7.69
N ILE A 36 -0.79 3.63 7.66
CA ILE A 36 -1.26 4.64 6.71
C ILE A 36 -0.85 4.31 5.26
N PRO A 37 0.44 4.06 4.94
CA PRO A 37 0.86 3.96 3.55
C PRO A 37 0.61 2.58 2.93
N VAL A 38 0.33 1.54 3.72
CA VAL A 38 0.31 0.16 3.21
C VAL A 38 -0.80 -0.09 2.19
N GLY A 39 -2.02 0.41 2.46
CA GLY A 39 -3.13 0.31 1.51
C GLY A 39 -2.83 0.90 0.13
N PRO A 40 -2.50 2.20 0.02
CA PRO A 40 -2.17 2.82 -1.26
C PRO A 40 -0.89 2.26 -1.90
N LEU A 41 0.11 1.83 -1.10
CA LEU A 41 1.31 1.18 -1.62
C LEU A 41 0.97 -0.09 -2.41
N PHE A 42 0.07 -0.93 -1.91
CA PHE A 42 -0.36 -2.13 -2.64
C PHE A 42 -1.21 -1.81 -3.86
N ALA A 43 -2.07 -0.79 -3.80
CA ALA A 43 -2.83 -0.33 -4.97
C ALA A 43 -1.88 0.08 -6.11
N GLN A 44 -0.92 0.96 -5.82
CA GLN A 44 0.05 1.44 -6.82
C GLN A 44 0.96 0.31 -7.34
N ALA A 45 1.36 -0.64 -6.49
CA ALA A 45 2.15 -1.79 -6.94
C ALA A 45 1.38 -2.69 -7.93
N ILE A 46 0.07 -2.81 -7.75
CA ILE A 46 -0.79 -3.58 -8.67
C ILE A 46 -1.00 -2.80 -9.98
N GLU A 47 -1.22 -1.49 -9.92
CA GLU A 47 -1.28 -0.63 -11.11
C GLU A 47 0.01 -0.72 -11.93
N ASP A 48 1.18 -0.65 -11.28
CA ASP A 48 2.48 -0.80 -11.95
C ASP A 48 2.62 -2.17 -12.63
N ALA A 49 2.26 -3.25 -11.92
CA ALA A 49 2.28 -4.60 -12.48
C ALA A 49 1.32 -4.79 -13.68
N LEU A 50 0.25 -3.99 -13.73
CA LEU A 50 -0.80 -4.03 -14.75
C LEU A 50 -0.79 -2.78 -15.65
N ALA A 51 0.33 -2.05 -15.72
CA ALA A 51 0.37 -0.75 -16.42
C ALA A 51 -0.12 -0.81 -17.88
N HIS A 52 0.01 -1.97 -18.55
CA HIS A 52 -0.47 -2.21 -19.91
C HIS A 52 -2.00 -2.21 -20.05
N THR A 53 -2.76 -2.34 -18.96
CA THR A 53 -4.23 -2.29 -18.98
C THR A 53 -4.76 -0.88 -18.73
N GLY A 54 -3.94 0.05 -18.24
CA GLY A 54 -4.36 1.42 -17.95
C GLY A 54 -5.35 1.58 -16.79
N ILE A 55 -5.46 0.56 -15.92
CA ILE A 55 -6.38 0.62 -14.77
C ILE A 55 -5.91 1.64 -13.71
N GLU A 56 -6.87 2.23 -13.01
CA GLU A 56 -6.64 3.07 -11.83
C GLU A 56 -7.44 2.50 -10.64
N ILE A 57 -6.77 2.30 -9.51
CA ILE A 57 -7.29 1.71 -8.27
C ILE A 57 -7.51 2.82 -7.25
N LEU A 58 -8.74 3.33 -7.22
CA LEU A 58 -9.13 4.48 -6.39
C LEU A 58 -9.67 4.08 -5.00
N GLU A 59 -9.86 2.79 -4.73
CA GLU A 59 -10.51 2.30 -3.52
C GLU A 59 -9.82 1.06 -2.94
N ILE A 60 -9.74 1.03 -1.61
CA ILE A 60 -9.28 -0.12 -0.81
C ILE A 60 -10.34 -0.47 0.26
N PRO A 61 -10.44 -1.74 0.70
CA PRO A 61 -9.63 -2.90 0.31
C PRO A 61 -10.00 -3.47 -1.07
N LEU A 62 -9.01 -4.00 -1.77
CA LEU A 62 -9.16 -4.59 -3.10
C LEU A 62 -9.31 -6.12 -3.00
N SER A 63 -10.48 -6.65 -3.40
CA SER A 63 -10.67 -8.10 -3.53
C SER A 63 -10.22 -8.61 -4.91
N PRO A 64 -9.88 -9.90 -5.07
CA PRO A 64 -9.56 -10.48 -6.37
C PRO A 64 -10.68 -10.31 -7.40
N SER A 65 -11.94 -10.44 -6.97
CA SER A 65 -13.10 -10.23 -7.85
C SER A 65 -13.23 -8.78 -8.32
N ARG A 66 -12.93 -7.80 -7.45
CA ARG A 66 -12.94 -6.38 -7.83
C ARG A 66 -11.81 -6.07 -8.80
N LEU A 67 -10.61 -6.59 -8.55
CA LEU A 67 -9.47 -6.43 -9.47
C LEU A 67 -9.78 -7.05 -10.84
N TRP A 68 -10.37 -8.24 -10.88
CA TRP A 68 -10.79 -8.86 -12.13
C TRP A 68 -11.76 -7.98 -12.91
N SER A 69 -12.81 -7.47 -12.26
CA SER A 69 -13.76 -6.56 -12.92
C SER A 69 -13.08 -5.30 -13.47
N LEU A 70 -12.19 -4.65 -12.69
CA LEU A 70 -11.45 -3.47 -13.15
C LEU A 70 -10.63 -3.76 -14.41
N VAL A 71 -9.94 -4.91 -14.45
CA VAL A 71 -9.16 -5.31 -15.62
C VAL A 71 -10.05 -5.60 -16.82
N GLU A 72 -11.16 -6.32 -16.64
CA GLU A 72 -12.07 -6.60 -17.77
C GLU A 72 -12.74 -5.33 -18.30
N ASP A 73 -13.16 -4.42 -17.41
CA ASP A 73 -13.76 -3.14 -17.81
C ASP A 73 -12.77 -2.32 -18.66
N SER A 74 -11.48 -2.28 -18.30
CA SER A 74 -10.43 -1.58 -19.06
C SER A 74 -10.16 -2.15 -20.46
N ARG A 75 -10.58 -3.39 -20.76
CA ARG A 75 -10.42 -4.01 -22.09
C ARG A 75 -11.55 -3.68 -23.03
N HIS A 76 -12.66 -3.17 -22.50
CA HIS A 76 -13.86 -2.81 -23.25
C HIS A 76 -13.94 -1.32 -23.59
N GLU A 77 -13.01 -0.52 -23.06
CA GLU A 77 -12.79 0.89 -23.43
C GLU A 77 -11.86 1.02 -24.65
#